data_AF-A0A382YM05-F1
#
_entry.id   AF-A0A382YM05-F1
#
_cell.length_a   1.000
_cell.length_b   1.000
_cell.length_c   1.000
_cell.angle_alpha   90.00
_cell.angle_beta   90.00
_cell.angle_gamma   90.00
#
_symmetry.space_group_name_H-M   'P 1'
#
loop_
_entity.id
_entity.type
_entity.pdbx_description
1 polymer ?
#
loop_
_entity_poly.entity_id
_entity_poly.type
_entity_poly.pdbx_seq_one_letter_code
_entity_poly.pdbx_strand_id
1 'polypeptide(L)' 'MIEDGKLFQAAELSHQTNSLPEICGRICPQDRLCEGACTLNDGFGAVTIGSIERYITDEAFKQGWRPDMSHVVDTGKR' A
#
# COMPACT_ATOMS: atom_id res chain seq x y z
N MET A 1 12.06 4.07 -4.80
CA MET A 1 11.60 2.66 -4.74
C MET A 1 10.80 2.29 -5.98
N ILE A 2 9.65 2.93 -6.21
CA ILE A 2 8.76 2.59 -7.35
C ILE A 2 9.40 2.99 -8.68
N GLU A 3 9.95 4.21 -8.77
CA GLU A 3 10.72 4.67 -9.95
C GLU A 3 11.94 3.78 -10.22
N ASP A 4 12.56 3.23 -9.17
CA ASP A 4 13.70 2.31 -9.27
C ASP A 4 13.30 0.86 -9.62
N GLY A 5 12.01 0.58 -9.86
CA GLY A 5 11.49 -0.76 -10.15
C GLY A 5 11.46 -1.72 -8.96
N LYS A 6 11.68 -1.24 -7.73
CA LYS A 6 11.75 -2.06 -6.50
C LYS A 6 10.37 -2.36 -5.93
N LEU A 7 9.52 -3.03 -6.70
CA LEU A 7 8.11 -3.28 -6.36
C LEU A 7 7.92 -4.10 -5.09
N PHE A 8 8.71 -5.17 -4.88
CA PHE A 8 8.59 -6.00 -3.67
C PHE A 8 8.94 -5.24 -2.40
N GLN A 9 9.94 -4.36 -2.43
CA GLN A 9 10.28 -3.53 -1.28
C GLN A 9 9.18 -2.51 -0.98
N ALA A 10 8.54 -1.95 -2.02
CA ALA A 10 7.43 -1.03 -1.84
C ALA A 10 6.19 -1.75 -1.26
N ALA A 11 5.86 -2.94 -1.76
CA ALA A 11 4.76 -3.76 -1.24
C ALA A 11 5.01 -4.19 0.22
N GLU A 12 6.24 -4.63 0.53
CA GLU A 12 6.66 -4.98 1.88
C GLU A 12 6.52 -3.80 2.85
N LEU A 13 7.03 -2.63 2.46
CA LEU A 13 6.92 -1.42 3.28
C LEU A 13 5.45 -1.02 3.52
N SER A 14 4.60 -1.13 2.49
CA SER A 14 3.16 -0.86 2.63
C SER A 14 2.52 -1.83 3.63
N HIS A 15 2.90 -3.11 3.57
CA HIS A 15 2.33 -4.16 4.42
C HIS A 15 2.82 -4.10 5.88
N GLN A 16 3.99 -3.51 6.15
CA GLN A 16 4.51 -3.32 7.51
C GLN A 16 3.61 -2.44 8.38
N THR A 17 2.93 -1.46 7.78
CA THR A 17 2.07 -0.52 8.50
C THR A 17 0.58 -0.79 8.35
N ASN A 18 0.21 -1.64 7.38
CA ASN A 18 -1.17 -1.93 7.05
C ASN A 18 -1.29 -3.39 6.60
N SER A 19 -2.12 -4.19 7.25
CA SER A 19 -2.31 -5.60 6.90
C SER A 19 -3.11 -5.83 5.61
N LEU A 20 -3.78 -4.80 5.05
CA LEU A 20 -4.65 -4.93 3.87
C LEU A 20 -4.49 -3.75 2.89
N PRO A 21 -3.27 -3.48 2.38
CA PRO A 21 -3.01 -2.34 1.51
C PRO A 21 -3.77 -2.41 0.17
N GLU A 22 -4.06 -3.62 -0.32
CA GLU A 22 -4.86 -3.85 -1.53
C GLU A 22 -6.33 -3.42 -1.40
N ILE A 23 -6.85 -3.37 -0.18
CA ILE A 23 -8.20 -2.88 0.10
C ILE A 23 -8.15 -1.38 0.34
N CYS A 24 -7.20 -0.90 1.15
CA CYS A 24 -7.06 0.52 1.46
C CYS A 24 -6.83 1.36 0.20
N GLY A 25 -6.00 0.92 -0.75
CA GLY A 25 -5.83 1.61 -2.03
C GLY A 25 -7.11 1.74 -2.87
N ARG A 26 -8.17 0.97 -2.57
CA ARG A 26 -9.45 0.97 -3.31
C ARG A 26 -10.57 1.72 -2.59
N ILE A 27 -10.63 1.62 -1.26
CA ILE A 27 -11.78 2.12 -0.48
C ILE A 27 -11.46 3.32 0.42
N CYS A 28 -10.18 3.61 0.65
CA CYS A 28 -9.78 4.73 1.49
C CYS A 28 -10.30 6.05 0.89
N PRO A 29 -10.91 6.95 1.67
CA PRO A 29 -11.29 8.28 1.19
C PRO A 29 -10.02 9.15 1.08
N GLN A 30 -9.25 8.95 0.02
CA GLN A 30 -7.90 9.51 -0.11
C GLN A 30 -7.91 11.05 -0.16
N ASP A 31 -8.94 11.65 -0.76
CA ASP A 31 -9.19 13.09 -0.84
C ASP A 31 -9.28 13.77 0.53
N ARG A 32 -9.70 13.03 1.57
CA ARG A 32 -9.82 13.53 2.95
C ARG A 32 -8.64 13.13 3.83
N LEU A 33 -7.75 12.28 3.33
CA LEU A 33 -6.64 11.70 4.08
C LEU A 33 -5.32 12.06 3.40
N CYS A 34 -4.57 11.06 2.93
CA CYS A 34 -3.21 11.24 2.43
C CYS A 34 -3.13 12.22 1.24
N GLU A 35 -4.05 12.16 0.28
CA GLU A 35 -4.05 13.03 -0.90
C GLU A 35 -4.56 14.43 -0.57
N GLY A 36 -5.51 14.55 0.36
CA GLY A 36 -6.01 15.83 0.87
C GLY A 36 -4.94 16.67 1.56
N ALA A 37 -3.99 16.02 2.24
CA ALA A 37 -2.86 16.66 2.90
C ALA A 37 -1.60 16.78 2.01
N CYS A 38 -1.70 16.43 0.72
CA CYS A 38 -0.55 16.47 -0.19
C CYS A 38 -0.10 17.91 -0.44
N THR A 39 1.18 18.19 -0.21
CA THR A 39 1.77 19.53 -0.41
C THR A 39 1.77 19.99 -1.86
N LEU A 40 1.61 19.07 -2.82
CA LEU A 40 1.49 19.36 -4.26
C LEU A 40 0.04 19.62 -4.70
N ASN A 41 -0.93 19.52 -3.78
CA ASN A 41 -2.34 19.77 -4.06
C ASN A 41 -2.69 21.27 -4.12
N ASP A 42 -1.74 22.12 -4.54
CA ASP A 42 -1.83 23.59 -4.57
C ASP A 42 -2.19 24.15 -5.97
N GLY A 43 -2.66 23.29 -6.88
CA GLY A 43 -3.16 23.67 -8.20
C GLY A 43 -2.87 22.67 -9.31
N PHE A 44 -1.84 21.83 -9.15
CA PHE A 44 -1.50 20.75 -10.08
C PHE A 44 -2.23 19.43 -9.78
N GLY A 45 -2.87 19.35 -8.62
CA GLY A 45 -3.54 18.15 -8.11
C GLY A 45 -2.62 17.32 -7.21
N ALA A 46 -3.22 16.63 -6.24
CA ALA A 46 -2.50 15.72 -5.36
C ALA A 46 -1.88 14.54 -6.12
N VAL A 47 -0.80 14.00 -5.57
CA VAL A 47 -0.29 12.70 -6.00
C VAL A 47 -1.33 11.63 -5.69
N THR A 48 -1.63 10.75 -6.65
CA THR A 48 -2.61 9.67 -6.50
C THR A 48 -2.05 8.50 -5.69
N ILE A 49 -1.79 8.74 -4.39
CA ILE A 49 -1.20 7.78 -3.45
C ILE A 49 -2.00 6.48 -3.39
N GLY A 50 -3.34 6.55 -3.35
CA GLY A 50 -4.16 5.34 -3.27
C GLY A 50 -4.03 4.45 -4.51
N SER A 51 -3.92 5.07 -5.69
CA SER A 51 -3.68 4.35 -6.95
C SER A 51 -2.31 3.69 -6.98
N ILE A 52 -1.30 4.36 -6.41
CA ILE A 52 0.06 3.82 -6.30
C ILE A 52 0.09 2.63 -5.33
N GLU A 53 -0.52 2.74 -4.14
CA GLU A 53 -0.63 1.63 -3.16
C GLU A 53 -1.30 0.40 -3.77
N ARG A 54 -2.39 0.62 -4.51
CA ARG A 54 -3.06 -0.46 -5.24
C ARG A 54 -2.13 -1.08 -6.28
N TYR A 55 -1.46 -0.27 -7.09
CA TYR A 55 -0.58 -0.75 -8.15
C TYR A 55 0.56 -1.61 -7.61
N ILE A 56 1.30 -1.12 -6.61
CA ILE A 56 2.43 -1.86 -6.05
C ILE A 56 1.98 -3.20 -5.45
N THR A 57 0.83 -3.21 -4.77
CA THR A 57 0.33 -4.39 -4.09
C THR A 57 -0.21 -5.42 -5.10
N ASP A 58 -1.01 -4.97 -6.07
CA ASP A 58 -1.57 -5.85 -7.11
C ASP A 58 -0.45 -6.45 -7.98
N GLU A 59 0.55 -5.67 -8.38
CA GLU A 59 1.68 -6.17 -9.18
C GLU A 59 2.61 -7.08 -8.37
N ALA A 60 2.90 -6.76 -7.11
CA ALA A 60 3.68 -7.64 -6.25
C ALA A 60 2.97 -9.00 -6.08
N PHE A 61 1.66 -9.00 -5.82
CA PHE A 61 0.88 -10.24 -5.70
C PHE A 61 0.86 -11.06 -6.99
N LYS A 62 0.73 -10.43 -8.16
CA LYS A 62 0.80 -11.13 -9.46
C LYS A 62 2.16 -11.79 -9.69
N GLN A 63 3.23 -11.16 -9.22
CA GLN A 63 4.60 -11.68 -9.30
C GLN A 63 4.93 -12.69 -8.19
N GLY A 64 3.95 -13.07 -7.36
CA GLY A 64 4.08 -14.11 -6.34
C GLY A 64 4.57 -13.62 -4.98
N TRP A 65 4.71 -12.31 -4.78
CA TRP A 65 5.00 -11.77 -3.44
C TRP A 65 3.84 -12.07 -2.49
N ARG A 66 4.17 -12.35 -1.24
CA ARG A 66 3.24 -12.57 -0.13
C ARG A 66 3.83 -11.94 1.13
N PRO A 67 2.97 -11.50 2.08
CA PRO A 67 3.43 -11.02 3.37
C PRO A 67 4.22 -12.08 4.12
N ASP A 68 5.23 -11.66 4.87
CA ASP A 68 5.88 -12.55 5.84
C ASP A 68 4.98 -12.76 7.07
N MET A 69 4.61 -14.02 7.30
CA MET A 69 3.78 -14.46 8.43
C MET A 69 4.60 -15.29 9.44
N SER A 70 5.92 -15.31 9.32
CA SER A 70 6.83 -16.12 10.15
C SER A 70 6.70 -15.85 11.66
N HIS A 71 6.25 -14.65 12.03
CA HIS A 71 6.06 -14.22 13.42
C HIS A 71 4.63 -14.45 13.95
N VAL A 72 3.72 -14.97 13.12
CA VAL A 72 2.32 -15.22 13.52
C VAL A 72 2.20 -16.62 14.10
N VAL A 73 1.84 -16.69 15.39
CA VAL A 73 1.62 -17.94 16.11
C VAL A 73 0.14 -18.18 16.36
N ASP A 74 -0.30 -19.43 16.17
CA ASP A 74 -1.65 -19.84 16.52
C ASP A 74 -1.87 -19.69 18.04
N THR A 75 -2.92 -18.96 18.41
CA THR A 75 -3.24 -18.67 19.81
C THR A 75 -4.09 -19.77 20.46
N GLY A 76 -4.60 -20.73 19.70
CA GLY A 76 -5.48 -21.80 20.19
C GLY A 76 -6.80 -21.32 20.76
N LYS A 77 -7.13 -20.02 20.60
CA LYS A 77 -8.39 -19.42 21.05
C LYS A 77 -9.43 -19.56 19.94
N ARG A 78 -10.61 -20.03 20.33
CA ARG A 78 -11.77 -20.22 19.46
C ARG A 78 -12.80 -19.14 19.69
#